data_AF-A0A7J6A2L0-F1
#
_entry.id   AF-A0A7J6A2L0-F1
#
_cell.length_a   1.000
_cell.length_b   1.000
_cell.length_c   1.000
_cell.angle_alpha   90.00
_cell.angle_beta   90.00
_cell.angle_gamma   90.00
#
_symmetry.space_group_name_H-M   'P 1'
#
loop_
_entity.id
_entity.type
_entity.pdbx_description
1 polymer ?
#
loop_
_entity_poly.entity_id
_entity_poly.type
_entity_poly.pdbx_seq_one_letter_code
_entity_poly.pdbx_strand_id
1 'polypeptide(L)'
;MLWCSMNSNKEWCINPPYVYNSASITTSDFEYAGDNKSNCTLLIHNVQFSYSGEYKFRFITNVTDGRWTGEPGAILQVAGES
;
A
#
# COMPACT_ATOMS: atom_id res chain seq x y z
N MET A 1 -7.10 -2.23 -6.75
CA MET A 1 -6.04 -2.54 -5.78
C MET A 1 -5.58 -1.25 -5.11
N LEU A 2 -5.39 -1.29 -3.81
CA LEU A 2 -5.03 -0.15 -2.98
C LEU A 2 -3.86 -0.54 -2.08
N TRP A 3 -2.93 0.40 -1.87
CA TRP A 3 -1.94 0.32 -0.81
C TRP A 3 -2.00 1.58 0.05
N CYS A 4 -1.85 1.40 1.35
CA CYS A 4 -1.79 2.48 2.33
C CYS A 4 -0.53 2.41 3.16
N SER A 5 0.02 3.57 3.51
CA SER A 5 0.93 3.71 4.64
C SER A 5 0.11 4.02 5.88
N MET A 6 0.30 3.26 6.95
CA MET A 6 -0.40 3.45 8.22
C MET A 6 0.06 4.70 8.99
N ASN A 7 1.12 5.36 8.51
CA ASN A 7 1.53 6.68 9.02
C ASN A 7 0.49 7.76 8.71
N SER A 8 -0.11 7.71 7.53
CA SER A 8 -1.11 8.67 7.06
C SER A 8 -2.53 8.10 7.08
N ASN A 9 -2.68 6.78 7.02
CA ASN A 9 -3.94 6.07 7.09
C ASN A 9 -4.11 5.43 8.48
N LYS A 10 -4.79 6.10 9.41
CA LYS A 10 -4.94 5.61 10.80
C LYS A 10 -6.06 4.58 11.00
N GLU A 11 -6.74 4.18 9.92
CA GLU A 11 -7.85 3.23 9.98
C GLU A 11 -7.42 1.86 9.47
N TRP A 12 -8.07 1.35 8.42
CA TRP A 12 -7.89 0.00 7.86
C TRP A 12 -7.63 0.06 6.35
N CYS A 13 -6.97 1.12 5.90
CA CYS A 13 -6.84 1.41 4.47
C CYS A 13 -8.20 1.57 3.76
N ILE A 14 -9.26 1.92 4.50
CA ILE A 14 -10.64 2.03 3.97
C ILE A 14 -10.83 3.35 3.24
N ASN A 15 -10.34 4.43 3.83
CA ASN A 15 -10.45 5.79 3.34
C ASN A 15 -9.07 6.31 2.91
N PRO A 16 -8.98 7.27 1.99
CA PRO A 16 -7.70 7.91 1.65
C PRO A 16 -7.04 8.56 2.88
N PRO A 17 -5.70 8.78 2.84
CA PRO A 17 -4.83 8.70 1.66
C PRO A 17 -4.33 7.27 1.34
N TYR A 18 -4.10 7.03 0.05
CA TYR A 18 -3.48 5.83 -0.51
C TYR A 18 -2.10 6.19 -1.05
N VAL A 19 -1.10 5.33 -0.82
CA VAL A 19 0.21 5.45 -1.49
C VAL A 19 0.16 4.90 -2.91
N TYR A 20 -0.76 3.98 -3.18
CA TYR A 20 -1.10 3.52 -4.53
C TYR A 20 -2.60 3.24 -4.63
N ASN A 21 -3.22 3.67 -5.74
CA ASN A 21 -4.60 3.37 -6.07
C ASN A 21 -4.72 3.02 -7.55
N SER A 22 -5.09 1.78 -7.86
CA SER A 22 -5.21 1.34 -9.27
C SER A 22 -6.30 2.06 -10.07
N ALA A 23 -7.23 2.75 -9.39
CA ALA A 23 -8.29 3.55 -10.04
C ALA A 23 -7.85 5.00 -10.31
N SER A 24 -6.66 5.40 -9.86
CA SER A 24 -6.13 6.76 -10.04
C SER A 24 -4.78 6.70 -10.75
N ILE A 25 -4.63 7.50 -11.80
CA ILE A 25 -3.35 7.65 -12.47
C ILE A 25 -2.65 8.85 -11.83
N THR A 26 -1.66 8.57 -11.00
CA THR A 26 -0.83 9.59 -10.35
C THR A 26 0.62 9.19 -10.47
N THR A 27 1.48 10.14 -10.86
CA THR A 27 2.92 9.97 -10.74
C THR A 27 3.29 9.90 -9.26
N SER A 28 3.93 8.82 -8.83
CA SER A 28 4.34 8.62 -7.43
C SER A 28 5.58 7.75 -7.36
N ASP A 29 6.29 7.79 -6.23
CA ASP A 29 7.43 6.90 -5.95
C ASP A 29 7.01 5.43 -5.72
N PHE A 30 5.70 5.17 -5.66
CA PHE A 30 5.07 3.88 -5.40
C PHE A 30 4.45 3.30 -6.68
N GLU A 31 4.76 2.04 -6.98
CA GLU A 31 4.26 1.32 -8.14
C GLU A 31 3.72 -0.05 -7.73
N TYR A 32 2.60 -0.46 -8.34
CA TYR A 32 2.13 -1.83 -8.21
C TYR A 32 2.80 -2.71 -9.26
N ALA A 33 3.67 -3.61 -8.80
CA ALA A 33 4.38 -4.59 -9.64
C ALA A 33 3.77 -6.00 -9.51
N GLY A 34 2.53 -6.08 -9.01
CA GLY A 34 1.80 -7.33 -8.80
C GLY A 34 0.92 -7.76 -9.99
N ASP A 35 0.07 -8.74 -9.76
CA ASP A 35 -0.95 -9.21 -10.70
C ASP A 35 -2.37 -9.12 -10.12
N ASN A 36 -3.38 -9.56 -10.87
CA ASN A 36 -4.77 -9.58 -10.43
C ASN A 36 -5.19 -10.93 -9.79
N LYS A 37 -4.23 -11.79 -9.44
CA LYS A 37 -4.48 -13.14 -8.90
C LYS A 37 -4.03 -13.24 -7.45
N SER A 38 -2.73 -13.19 -7.21
CA SER A 38 -2.16 -13.45 -5.88
C SER A 38 -0.87 -12.69 -5.59
N ASN A 39 -0.22 -12.13 -6.62
CA ASN A 39 0.97 -11.33 -6.42
C ASN A 39 0.55 -9.90 -6.08
N CYS A 40 0.71 -9.52 -4.81
CA CYS A 40 0.42 -8.17 -4.31
C CYS A 40 1.74 -7.47 -4.00
N THR A 41 2.54 -7.13 -5.01
CA THR A 41 3.85 -6.47 -4.80
C THR A 41 3.72 -4.95 -4.95
N LEU A 42 4.25 -4.22 -3.97
CA LEU A 42 4.45 -2.77 -4.02
C LEU A 42 5.95 -2.49 -4.20
N LEU A 43 6.30 -1.84 -5.31
CA LEU A 43 7.65 -1.35 -5.58
C LEU A 43 7.75 0.10 -5.15
N ILE A 44 8.87 0.46 -4.50
CA ILE A 44 9.18 1.83 -4.07
C ILE A 44 10.52 2.20 -4.74
N HIS A 45 10.49 3.14 -5.69
CA HIS A 45 11.67 3.47 -6.52
C HIS A 45 12.73 4.27 -5.78
N ASN A 46 12.30 5.26 -5.00
CA ASN A 46 13.18 6.18 -4.27
C ASN A 46 12.85 6.12 -2.78
N VAL A 47 13.36 5.10 -2.08
CA VAL A 47 13.09 4.88 -0.66
C VAL A 47 13.68 6.01 0.19
N GLN A 48 12.84 6.61 1.04
CA GLN A 48 13.21 7.71 1.93
C GLN A 48 13.03 7.31 3.40
N PHE A 49 13.77 7.93 4.32
CA PHE A 49 13.60 7.72 5.77
C PHE A 49 12.15 7.89 6.25
N SER A 50 11.46 8.89 5.71
CA SER A 50 10.05 9.21 5.98
C SER A 50 9.06 8.11 5.56
N TYR A 51 9.48 7.15 4.73
CA TYR A 51 8.66 6.02 4.30
C TYR A 51 8.68 4.87 5.31
N SER A 52 9.49 4.94 6.37
CA SER A 52 9.42 3.94 7.44
C SER A 52 8.02 3.90 8.04
N GLY A 53 7.40 2.72 8.13
CA GLY A 53 6.04 2.55 8.63
C GLY A 53 5.44 1.20 8.24
N GLU A 54 4.23 0.93 8.72
CA GLU A 54 3.46 -0.23 8.29
C GLU A 54 2.70 0.09 6.98
N TYR A 55 2.68 -0.87 6.06
CA TYR A 55 1.96 -0.80 4.80
C TYR A 55 0.95 -1.93 4.69
N LYS A 56 -0.29 -1.58 4.31
CA LYS A 56 -1.37 -2.55 4.13
C LYS A 56 -1.86 -2.56 2.69
N PHE A 57 -2.03 -3.77 2.17
CA PHE A 57 -2.71 -4.02 0.91
C PHE A 57 -4.21 -4.13 1.13
N ARG A 58 -4.99 -3.52 0.24
CA ARG A 58 -6.44 -3.68 0.19
C ARG A 58 -6.90 -3.95 -1.23
N PHE A 59 -7.76 -4.96 -1.37
CA PHE A 59 -8.42 -5.24 -2.64
C PHE A 59 -9.94 -5.20 -2.50
N ILE A 60 -10.58 -4.79 -3.58
CA ILE A 60 -12.02 -4.61 -3.70
C ILE A 60 -12.43 -5.38 -4.94
N THR A 61 -13.40 -6.26 -4.77
CA THR A 61 -14.02 -7.04 -5.84
C THR A 61 -15.43 -6.52 -6.10
N ASN A 62 -16.10 -7.08 -7.10
CA ASN A 62 -17.48 -6.74 -7.44
C ASN A 62 -18.52 -7.52 -6.62
N VAL A 63 -18.12 -8.43 -5.71
CA VAL A 63 -19.06 -9.14 -4.86
C VAL A 63 -19.48 -8.29 -3.67
N THR A 64 -20.70 -8.49 -3.18
CA THR A 64 -21.19 -7.84 -1.94
C THR A 64 -20.23 -8.15 -0.80
N ASP A 65 -19.85 -7.13 -0.04
CA ASP A 65 -18.84 -7.19 1.04
C ASP A 65 -17.46 -7.69 0.62
N GLY A 66 -17.19 -7.71 -0.69
CA GLY A 66 -15.95 -8.22 -1.26
C GLY A 66 -14.76 -7.27 -1.13
N ARG A 67 -14.49 -6.79 0.09
CA ARG A 67 -13.46 -5.81 0.41
C ARG A 67 -12.63 -6.31 1.57
N TRP A 68 -11.34 -6.52 1.33
CA TRP A 68 -10.44 -7.07 2.34
C TRP A 68 -9.16 -6.25 2.41
N THR A 69 -8.72 -6.01 3.65
CA THR A 69 -7.42 -5.41 3.96
C THR A 69 -6.57 -6.51 4.60
N GLY A 70 -5.35 -6.70 4.11
CA GLY A 70 -4.42 -7.67 4.68
C GLY A 70 -3.93 -7.21 6.06
N GLU A 71 -3.95 -8.13 7.03
CA GLU A 71 -3.38 -7.94 8.37
C GLU A 71 -2.61 -9.18 8.83
N PRO A 72 -1.45 -9.03 9.50
CA PRO A 72 -0.76 -7.76 9.77
C PRO A 72 -0.18 -7.12 8.49
N GLY A 73 0.07 -5.82 8.50
CA GLY A 73 0.74 -5.14 7.41
C GLY A 73 2.23 -5.44 7.35
N ALA A 74 2.86 -5.09 6.23
CA ALA A 74 4.30 -5.19 6.05
C ALA A 74 4.98 -3.98 6.70
N ILE A 75 6.00 -4.20 7.53
CA ILE A 75 6.76 -3.12 8.18
C ILE A 75 7.99 -2.80 7.33
N LEU A 76 8.08 -1.55 6.87
CA LEU A 76 9.29 -1.00 6.27
C LEU A 76 10.03 -0.17 7.32
N GLN A 77 11.31 -0.44 7.51
CA GLN A 77 12.19 0.41 8.30
C GLN A 77 13.38 0.83 7.44
N VAL A 78 13.56 2.13 7.30
CA VAL A 78 14.67 2.72 6.55
C VAL A 78 15.63 3.32 7.58
N ALA A 79 16.85 2.83 7.61
CA ALA A 79 17.90 3.28 8.53
C ALA A 79 19.17 3.62 7.74
N GLY A 80 19.99 4.53 8.28
CA GLY A 80 21.29 4.82 7.75
C GLY A 80 22.29 3.79 8.26
N GLU A 81 23.30 3.48 7.45
CA GLU A 81 24.47 2.76 7.94
C GLU A 81 25.35 3.74 8.75
N SER A 82 25.74 3.32 9.95
CA SER A 82 26.64 4.03 10.86
C SER A 82 28.08 3.61 10.69
#